data_AF-A0AAD9LCB2-F1
#
_entry.id   AF-A0AAD9LCB2-F1
#
_cell.length_a   1.000
_cell.length_b   1.000
_cell.length_c   1.000
_cell.angle_alpha   90.00
_cell.angle_beta   90.00
_cell.angle_gamma   90.00
#
_symmetry.space_group_name_H-M   'P 1'
#
loop_
_entity.id
_entity.type
_entity.pdbx_description
1 polymer ?
#
loop_
_entity_poly.entity_id
_entity_poly.type
_entity_poly.pdbx_seq_one_letter_code
_entity_poly.pdbx_strand_id
1 'polypeptide(L)'
;MGPEQGGRRRSATRASSAQLKTMPGLSASELTPEELRAGEVIEYYSRAFVWYRRAVVTRVDGGADVDFPITVETEEVTPPDMMLKRVADRFNISLNAGGSKWRMLRTFDLVTGTFSAETRVSALNRALEGAVAAAFDAVRDGYRDASEEIVLETPQNSVCSSPDAESIADHMRSPSTPTRSGTPTPSSAEALRNALQERESALSLL
;
A
#
# COMPACT_ATOMS: atom_id res chain seq x y z
N MET A 1 -99.64 -3.91 35.45
CA MET A 1 -98.93 -2.99 36.36
C MET A 1 -97.43 -3.26 36.21
N GLY A 2 -96.68 -2.31 35.65
CA GLY A 2 -95.19 -2.29 35.67
C GLY A 2 -94.64 -1.94 37.07
N PRO A 3 -93.33 -1.66 37.28
CA PRO A 3 -92.35 -1.01 36.38
C PRO A 3 -91.09 -1.89 36.10
N GLU A 4 -90.33 -1.75 35.02
CA GLU A 4 -89.34 -0.71 34.63
C GLU A 4 -88.07 -0.57 35.49
N GLN A 5 -86.96 -0.35 34.77
CA GLN A 5 -85.60 0.07 35.16
C GLN A 5 -84.60 -1.05 35.55
N GLY A 6 -83.37 -1.10 35.05
CA GLY A 6 -82.63 -0.21 34.17
C GLY A 6 -81.16 -0.63 34.04
N GLY A 7 -80.56 -0.31 32.90
CA GLY A 7 -79.15 0.07 32.75
C GLY A 7 -78.03 -0.92 33.13
N ARG A 8 -77.32 -1.42 32.11
CA ARG A 8 -75.87 -1.19 31.91
C ARG A 8 -75.38 -1.92 30.66
N ARG A 9 -75.50 -1.26 29.50
CA ARG A 9 -74.70 -1.60 28.33
C ARG A 9 -73.25 -1.23 28.65
N ARG A 10 -72.40 -2.22 28.93
CA ARG A 10 -70.95 -2.02 28.91
C ARG A 10 -70.54 -1.99 27.45
N SER A 11 -70.31 -0.80 26.93
CA SER A 11 -69.59 -0.61 25.67
C SER A 11 -68.18 -1.13 25.87
N ALA A 12 -67.93 -2.38 25.50
CA ALA A 12 -66.57 -2.87 25.33
C ALA A 12 -66.01 -2.23 24.06
N THR A 13 -65.20 -1.20 24.24
CA THR A 13 -64.37 -0.62 23.20
C THR A 13 -63.55 -1.74 22.56
N ARG A 14 -63.93 -2.15 21.35
CA ARG A 14 -63.15 -3.04 20.51
C ARG A 14 -61.86 -2.30 20.18
N ALA A 15 -60.81 -2.58 20.94
CA ALA A 15 -59.45 -2.20 20.56
C ALA A 15 -59.21 -2.78 19.16
N SER A 16 -59.15 -1.89 18.18
CA SER A 16 -58.73 -2.21 16.83
C SER A 16 -57.28 -2.69 16.93
N SER A 17 -57.08 -4.01 16.86
CA SER A 17 -55.76 -4.60 16.67
C SER A 17 -55.23 -4.08 15.34
N ALA A 18 -54.47 -2.99 15.40
CA ALA A 18 -53.64 -2.55 14.31
C ALA A 18 -52.73 -3.73 13.97
N GLN A 19 -53.02 -4.35 12.84
CA GLN A 19 -52.25 -5.41 12.23
C GLN A 19 -50.87 -4.81 11.93
N LEU A 20 -49.93 -4.99 12.87
CA LEU A 20 -48.53 -4.67 12.63
C LEU A 20 -48.12 -5.49 11.41
N LYS A 21 -47.95 -4.80 10.28
CA LYS A 21 -47.39 -5.38 9.07
C LYS A 21 -46.00 -5.85 9.43
N THR A 22 -45.85 -7.13 9.75
CA THR A 22 -44.57 -7.81 9.85
C THR A 22 -43.85 -7.53 8.54
N MET A 23 -42.85 -6.65 8.58
CA MET A 23 -41.97 -6.50 7.43
C MET A 23 -41.20 -7.82 7.36
N PRO A 24 -41.30 -8.60 6.27
CA PRO A 24 -40.41 -9.72 6.06
C PRO A 24 -39.01 -9.10 6.00
N GLY A 25 -38.25 -9.24 7.07
CA GLY A 25 -36.84 -8.88 7.06
C GLY A 25 -36.19 -9.79 6.02
N LEU A 26 -35.46 -9.19 5.07
CA LEU A 26 -34.78 -9.96 4.05
C LEU A 26 -33.87 -10.99 4.74
N SER A 27 -34.09 -12.28 4.49
CA SER A 27 -33.25 -13.34 5.05
C SER A 27 -31.91 -13.37 4.32
N ALA A 28 -30.82 -13.71 5.01
CA ALA A 28 -29.52 -13.92 4.37
C ALA A 28 -29.61 -14.95 3.22
N SER A 29 -30.53 -15.91 3.29
CA SER A 29 -30.81 -16.91 2.26
C SER A 29 -31.48 -16.35 0.99
N GLU A 30 -31.98 -15.12 1.02
CA GLU A 30 -32.57 -14.44 -0.14
C GLU A 30 -31.51 -13.70 -0.98
N LEU A 31 -30.26 -13.62 -0.50
CA LEU A 31 -29.14 -13.18 -1.31
C LEU A 31 -28.73 -14.32 -2.26
N THR A 32 -28.50 -13.97 -3.52
CA THR A 32 -27.96 -14.92 -4.50
C THR A 32 -26.61 -15.44 -3.99
N PRO A 33 -26.40 -16.78 -3.96
CA PRO A 33 -25.11 -17.35 -3.62
C PRO A 33 -24.00 -16.69 -4.45
N GLU A 34 -22.91 -16.32 -3.79
CA GLU A 34 -21.76 -15.70 -4.45
C GLU A 34 -20.50 -16.37 -3.93
N GLU A 35 -19.69 -16.87 -4.84
CA GLU A 35 -18.41 -17.47 -4.51
C GLU A 35 -17.34 -16.40 -4.33
N LEU A 36 -16.43 -16.62 -3.38
CA LEU A 36 -15.22 -15.82 -3.20
C LEU A 36 -13.99 -16.70 -3.41
N ARG A 37 -13.09 -16.25 -4.28
CA ARG A 37 -11.88 -17.00 -4.68
C ARG A 37 -10.62 -16.19 -4.40
N ALA A 38 -9.51 -16.88 -4.16
CA ALA A 38 -8.21 -16.22 -4.11
C ALA A 38 -7.87 -15.58 -5.47
N GLY A 39 -7.26 -14.40 -5.43
CA GLY A 39 -6.93 -13.55 -6.57
C GLY A 39 -7.99 -12.52 -6.93
N GLU A 40 -9.20 -12.62 -6.39
CA GLU A 40 -10.25 -11.65 -6.64
C GLU A 40 -9.99 -10.33 -5.92
N VAL A 41 -10.47 -9.24 -6.51
CA VAL A 41 -10.34 -7.90 -5.95
C VAL A 41 -11.62 -7.55 -5.19
N ILE A 42 -11.48 -7.17 -3.93
CA ILE A 42 -12.58 -6.78 -3.06
C ILE A 42 -12.45 -5.35 -2.58
N GLU A 43 -13.59 -4.72 -2.36
CA GLU A 43 -13.75 -3.54 -1.51
C GLU A 43 -14.27 -4.00 -0.15
N TYR A 44 -13.71 -3.50 0.95
CA TYR A 44 -14.10 -3.89 2.30
C TYR A 44 -14.00 -2.71 3.27
N TYR A 45 -14.75 -2.77 4.37
CA TYR A 45 -14.69 -1.75 5.41
C TYR A 45 -13.53 -2.01 6.36
N SER A 46 -12.51 -1.16 6.33
CA SER A 46 -11.35 -1.31 7.21
C SER A 46 -11.71 -0.92 8.64
N ARG A 47 -11.48 -1.83 9.59
CA ARG A 47 -11.70 -1.56 11.02
C ARG A 47 -10.63 -0.64 11.60
N ALA A 48 -9.42 -0.70 11.05
CA ALA A 48 -8.30 0.12 11.51
C ALA A 48 -8.39 1.58 11.06
N PHE A 49 -9.03 1.86 9.91
CA PHE A 49 -9.01 3.19 9.31
C PHE A 49 -10.37 3.84 9.09
N VAL A 50 -11.51 3.16 9.35
CA VAL A 50 -12.87 3.75 9.29
C VAL A 50 -13.30 4.21 7.87
N TRP A 51 -12.54 3.88 6.82
CA TRP A 51 -12.89 4.10 5.40
C TRP A 51 -12.84 2.79 4.60
N TYR A 52 -13.47 2.77 3.42
CA TYR A 52 -13.48 1.60 2.55
C TYR A 52 -12.12 1.42 1.85
N ARG A 53 -11.60 0.20 1.84
CA ARG A 53 -10.34 -0.14 1.17
C ARG A 53 -10.58 -1.13 0.07
N ARG A 54 -9.66 -1.15 -0.89
CA ARG A 54 -9.62 -2.12 -1.97
C ARG A 54 -8.36 -2.97 -1.84
N ALA A 55 -8.50 -4.29 -1.95
CA ALA A 55 -7.39 -5.23 -1.83
C ALA A 55 -7.64 -6.50 -2.65
N VAL A 56 -6.56 -7.20 -2.97
CA VAL A 56 -6.60 -8.54 -3.56
C VAL A 56 -6.69 -9.58 -2.44
N VAL A 57 -7.55 -10.58 -2.62
CA VAL A 57 -7.62 -11.74 -1.72
C VAL A 57 -6.44 -12.66 -2.02
N THR A 58 -5.52 -12.83 -1.08
CA THR A 58 -4.31 -13.67 -1.24
C THR A 58 -4.54 -15.11 -0.78
N ARG A 59 -5.45 -15.33 0.16
CA ARG A 59 -5.80 -16.67 0.64
C ARG A 59 -7.28 -16.74 0.98
N VAL A 60 -7.89 -17.89 0.68
CA VAL A 60 -9.22 -18.27 1.13
C VAL A 60 -9.14 -19.64 1.79
N ASP A 61 -9.78 -19.77 2.94
CA ASP A 61 -9.90 -20.98 3.74
C ASP A 61 -11.38 -21.22 4.04
N GLY A 62 -11.98 -22.21 3.36
CA GLY A 62 -13.38 -22.58 3.52
C GLY A 62 -13.66 -23.50 4.71
N GLY A 63 -12.73 -23.66 5.66
CA GLY A 63 -12.95 -24.45 6.87
C GLY A 63 -14.08 -23.88 7.74
N ALA A 64 -14.92 -24.75 8.30
CA ALA A 64 -16.11 -24.35 9.06
C ALA A 64 -15.81 -23.60 10.37
N ASP A 65 -14.61 -23.76 10.93
CA ASP A 65 -14.20 -23.21 12.24
C ASP A 65 -12.98 -22.27 12.13
N VAL A 66 -12.89 -21.51 11.03
CA VAL A 66 -11.77 -20.57 10.80
C VAL A 66 -12.17 -19.16 11.21
N ASP A 67 -11.46 -18.59 12.19
CA ASP A 67 -11.72 -17.23 12.68
C ASP A 67 -11.51 -16.15 11.61
N PHE A 68 -10.53 -16.33 10.73
CA PHE A 68 -10.16 -15.39 9.67
C PHE A 68 -10.06 -16.14 8.34
N PRO A 69 -11.20 -16.38 7.68
CA PRO A 69 -11.26 -17.32 6.56
C PRO A 69 -10.66 -16.76 5.27
N ILE A 70 -10.28 -15.47 5.24
CA ILE A 70 -9.50 -14.90 4.14
C ILE A 70 -8.31 -14.10 4.62
N THR A 71 -7.30 -14.02 3.76
CA THR A 71 -6.17 -13.08 3.88
C THR A 71 -6.19 -12.16 2.66
N VAL A 72 -5.86 -10.90 2.88
CA VAL A 72 -5.78 -9.87 1.83
C VAL A 72 -4.36 -9.35 1.72
N GLU A 73 -4.01 -8.78 0.57
CA GLU A 73 -2.70 -8.18 0.28
C GLU A 73 -2.28 -7.10 1.30
N THR A 74 -3.25 -6.39 1.87
CA THR A 74 -3.02 -5.38 2.91
C THR A 74 -2.67 -5.98 4.27
N GLU A 75 -2.70 -7.31 4.40
CA GLU A 75 -2.47 -8.08 5.63
C GLU A 75 -3.43 -7.70 6.77
N GLU A 76 -4.52 -7.00 6.46
CA GLU A 76 -5.55 -6.65 7.44
C GLU A 76 -6.37 -7.88 7.81
N VAL A 77 -6.53 -8.08 9.11
CA VAL A 77 -7.33 -9.18 9.66
C VAL A 77 -8.79 -9.01 9.23
N THR A 78 -9.31 -9.99 8.50
CA THR A 78 -10.66 -9.95 7.92
C THR A 78 -11.56 -10.98 8.62
N PRO A 79 -12.32 -10.58 9.66
CA PRO A 79 -13.26 -11.46 10.35
C PRO A 79 -14.51 -11.77 9.50
N PRO A 80 -15.29 -12.82 9.83
CA PRO A 80 -16.40 -13.30 9.00
C PRO A 80 -17.60 -12.34 8.95
N ASP A 81 -17.73 -11.44 9.93
CA ASP A 81 -18.75 -10.39 9.99
C ASP A 81 -18.37 -9.13 9.19
N MET A 82 -17.15 -9.06 8.65
CA MET A 82 -16.70 -7.92 7.87
C MET A 82 -17.51 -7.78 6.57
N MET A 83 -17.93 -6.55 6.29
CA MET A 83 -18.64 -6.18 5.08
C MET A 83 -17.67 -5.98 3.93
N LEU A 84 -17.94 -6.66 2.81
CA LEU A 84 -17.17 -6.52 1.59
C LEU A 84 -18.03 -6.63 0.34
N LYS A 85 -17.46 -6.22 -0.78
CA LYS A 85 -18.04 -6.28 -2.12
C LYS A 85 -16.95 -6.73 -3.09
N ARG A 86 -17.25 -7.71 -3.95
CA ARG A 86 -16.34 -8.10 -5.03
C ARG A 86 -16.33 -7.00 -6.11
N VAL A 87 -15.16 -6.65 -6.62
CA VAL A 87 -14.97 -5.56 -7.60
C VAL A 87 -14.48 -6.11 -8.94
N ALA A 88 -13.54 -7.04 -8.90
CA ALA A 88 -13.02 -7.71 -10.08
C ALA A 88 -12.73 -9.18 -9.78
N ASP A 89 -12.81 -10.01 -10.80
CA ASP A 89 -12.42 -11.41 -10.68
C ASP A 89 -10.90 -11.59 -10.59
N ARG A 90 -10.46 -12.85 -10.51
CA ARG A 90 -9.03 -13.23 -10.44
C ARG A 90 -8.20 -12.86 -11.67
N PHE A 91 -8.84 -12.53 -12.79
CA PHE A 91 -8.21 -12.08 -14.03
C PHE A 91 -8.28 -10.55 -14.15
N ASN A 92 -8.66 -9.86 -13.06
CA ASN A 92 -8.85 -8.43 -13.00
C ASN A 92 -9.93 -7.92 -13.98
N ILE A 93 -10.89 -8.76 -14.32
CA ILE A 93 -12.06 -8.38 -15.10
C ILE A 93 -13.08 -7.78 -14.13
N SER A 94 -13.39 -6.50 -14.32
CA SER A 94 -14.35 -5.78 -13.50
C SER A 94 -15.71 -6.47 -13.50
N LEU A 95 -16.26 -6.67 -12.31
CA LEU A 95 -17.64 -7.12 -12.15
C LEU A 95 -18.56 -5.94 -12.51
N ASN A 96 -19.57 -6.21 -13.34
CA ASN A 96 -20.48 -5.19 -13.86
C ASN A 96 -21.09 -4.34 -12.72
N ALA A 97 -21.37 -3.07 -12.97
CA ALA A 97 -22.00 -2.16 -12.00
C ALA A 97 -23.43 -2.66 -11.66
N GLY A 98 -23.54 -3.51 -10.64
CA GLY A 98 -24.76 -4.22 -10.25
C GLY A 98 -24.59 -5.73 -10.04
N GLY A 99 -23.46 -6.30 -10.49
CA GLY A 99 -23.15 -7.74 -10.38
C GLY A 99 -22.78 -8.19 -8.97
N SER A 100 -22.24 -7.30 -8.14
CA SER A 100 -21.79 -7.61 -6.79
C SER A 100 -22.35 -6.61 -5.78
N LYS A 101 -23.01 -7.15 -4.75
CA LYS A 101 -23.61 -6.39 -3.66
C LYS A 101 -22.70 -6.44 -2.43
N TRP A 102 -22.71 -5.38 -1.64
CA TRP A 102 -22.13 -5.40 -0.31
C TRP A 102 -22.81 -6.47 0.54
N ARG A 103 -22.03 -7.39 1.10
CA ARG A 103 -22.50 -8.45 2.01
C ARG A 103 -21.42 -8.84 3.02
N MET A 104 -21.80 -9.57 4.07
CA MET A 104 -20.82 -10.06 5.06
C MET A 104 -19.98 -11.20 4.46
N LEU A 105 -18.72 -11.30 4.86
CA LEU A 105 -17.83 -12.37 4.41
C LEU A 105 -18.41 -13.77 4.63
N ARG A 106 -19.06 -14.02 5.77
CA ARG A 106 -19.71 -15.30 6.10
C ARG A 106 -20.85 -15.74 5.17
N THR A 107 -21.32 -14.88 4.26
CA THR A 107 -22.38 -15.23 3.29
C THR A 107 -21.85 -15.66 1.93
N PHE A 108 -20.52 -15.63 1.74
CA PHE A 108 -19.89 -16.12 0.52
C PHE A 108 -19.63 -17.62 0.60
N ASP A 109 -19.76 -18.29 -0.53
CA ASP A 109 -19.25 -19.65 -0.70
C ASP A 109 -17.74 -19.56 -0.92
N LEU A 110 -16.97 -19.90 0.11
CA LEU A 110 -15.53 -19.74 0.12
C LEU A 110 -14.86 -20.89 -0.63
N VAL A 111 -14.18 -20.57 -1.73
CA VAL A 111 -13.42 -21.56 -2.47
C VAL A 111 -11.97 -21.51 -2.04
N THR A 112 -11.56 -22.52 -1.27
CA THR A 112 -10.21 -22.67 -0.73
C THR A 112 -9.15 -22.52 -1.82
N GLY A 113 -8.16 -21.67 -1.56
CA GLY A 113 -7.07 -21.43 -2.50
C GLY A 113 -6.11 -20.34 -2.04
N THR A 114 -5.01 -20.23 -2.76
CA THR A 114 -3.97 -19.21 -2.53
C THR A 114 -3.67 -18.50 -3.84
N PHE A 115 -3.34 -17.22 -3.73
CA PHE A 115 -2.95 -16.37 -4.83
C PHE A 115 -1.76 -15.51 -4.41
N SER A 116 -0.72 -15.49 -5.24
CA SER A 116 0.45 -14.66 -5.01
C SER A 116 0.15 -13.25 -5.52
N ALA A 117 -0.08 -12.32 -4.59
CA ALA A 117 -0.09 -10.88 -4.87
C ALA A 117 1.13 -10.23 -4.22
N GLU A 118 1.65 -9.17 -4.85
CA GLU A 118 2.68 -8.35 -4.23
C GLU A 118 2.05 -7.59 -3.05
N THR A 119 2.56 -7.80 -1.85
CA THR A 119 2.14 -7.04 -0.66
C THR A 119 2.75 -5.64 -0.65
N ARG A 120 2.16 -4.72 0.09
CA ARG A 120 2.75 -3.39 0.32
C ARG A 120 4.14 -3.48 0.95
N VAL A 121 4.35 -4.45 1.84
CA VAL A 121 5.64 -4.68 2.50
C VAL A 121 6.68 -5.17 1.49
N SER A 122 6.32 -6.13 0.64
CA SER A 122 7.24 -6.62 -0.41
C SER A 122 7.56 -5.55 -1.44
N ALA A 123 6.57 -4.74 -1.85
CA ALA A 123 6.79 -3.62 -2.77
C ALA A 123 7.74 -2.58 -2.16
N LEU A 124 7.55 -2.25 -0.88
CA LEU A 124 8.43 -1.32 -0.14
C LEU A 124 9.86 -1.88 -0.03
N ASN A 125 10.01 -3.14 0.37
CA ASN A 125 11.32 -3.78 0.49
C ASN A 125 12.06 -3.78 -0.85
N ARG A 126 11.37 -4.15 -1.94
CA ARG A 126 11.94 -4.12 -3.29
C ARG A 126 12.37 -2.71 -3.69
N ALA A 127 11.57 -1.69 -3.38
CA ALA A 127 11.92 -0.30 -3.67
C ALA A 127 13.16 0.16 -2.88
N LEU A 128 13.27 -0.22 -1.61
CA LEU A 128 14.44 0.07 -0.77
C LEU A 128 15.69 -0.63 -1.29
N GLU A 129 15.61 -1.91 -1.62
CA GLU A 129 16.71 -2.67 -2.21
C GLU A 129 17.19 -2.03 -3.52
N GLY A 130 16.25 -1.65 -4.39
CA GLY A 130 16.57 -0.96 -5.64
C GLY A 130 17.24 0.40 -5.43
N ALA A 131 16.77 1.19 -4.46
CA ALA A 131 17.36 2.49 -4.14
C ALA A 131 18.80 2.35 -3.58
N VAL A 132 19.05 1.35 -2.74
CA VAL A 132 20.39 1.07 -2.20
C VAL A 132 21.33 0.63 -3.31
N ALA A 133 20.89 -0.27 -4.20
CA ALA A 133 21.69 -0.70 -5.35
C ALA A 133 22.05 0.48 -6.26
N ALA A 134 21.08 1.33 -6.60
CA ALA A 134 21.31 2.52 -7.41
C ALA A 134 22.29 3.52 -6.77
N ALA A 135 22.25 3.66 -5.44
CA ALA A 135 23.20 4.52 -4.72
C ALA A 135 24.64 3.99 -4.82
N PHE A 136 24.85 2.67 -4.67
CA PHE A 136 26.18 2.07 -4.84
C PHE A 136 26.68 2.16 -6.28
N ASP A 137 25.80 1.96 -7.25
CA ASP A 137 26.13 2.12 -8.67
C ASP A 137 26.57 3.56 -8.97
N ALA A 138 25.84 4.56 -8.47
CA ALA A 138 26.21 5.96 -8.65
C ALA A 138 27.57 6.32 -8.03
N VAL A 139 27.90 5.79 -6.85
CA VAL A 139 29.22 5.99 -6.23
C VAL A 139 30.33 5.35 -7.06
N ARG A 140 30.10 4.13 -7.55
CA ARG A 140 31.06 3.41 -8.39
C ARG A 140 31.27 4.13 -9.72
N ASP A 141 30.22 4.63 -10.34
CA ASP A 141 30.29 5.36 -11.61
C ASP A 141 31.00 6.70 -11.42
N GLY A 142 30.71 7.44 -10.33
CA GLY A 142 31.46 8.66 -10.00
C GLY A 142 32.95 8.43 -9.74
N TYR A 143 33.33 7.28 -9.16
CA TYR A 143 34.74 6.92 -9.02
C TYR A 143 35.40 6.61 -10.37
N ARG A 144 34.68 5.93 -11.28
CA ARG A 144 35.17 5.65 -12.63
C ARG A 144 35.37 6.94 -13.43
N ASP A 145 34.37 7.82 -13.44
CA ASP A 145 34.41 9.13 -14.09
C ASP A 145 35.59 9.97 -13.60
N ALA A 146 35.76 10.07 -12.28
CA ALA A 146 36.90 10.78 -11.68
C ALA A 146 38.26 10.10 -12.01
N SER A 147 38.32 8.77 -12.15
CA SER A 147 39.56 8.06 -12.49
C SER A 147 39.94 8.16 -13.96
N GLU A 148 38.96 8.31 -14.85
CA GLU A 148 39.18 8.51 -16.29
C GLU A 148 39.59 9.96 -16.61
N GLU A 149 39.21 10.94 -15.77
CA GLU A 149 39.68 12.33 -15.86
C GLU A 149 41.17 12.49 -15.46
N ILE A 150 41.70 11.66 -14.56
CA ILE A 150 43.08 11.80 -14.04
C ILE A 150 44.15 11.23 -15.00
N VAL A 151 43.76 10.60 -16.11
CA VAL A 151 44.69 9.99 -17.08
C VAL A 151 44.63 10.65 -18.45
N LEU A 152 45.04 11.93 -18.53
CA LEU A 152 45.53 12.53 -19.77
C LEU A 152 46.68 13.54 -19.52
N GLU A 153 47.70 13.14 -18.75
CA GLU A 153 49.03 13.75 -18.92
C GLU A 153 50.03 12.66 -19.30
N THR A 154 50.35 12.65 -20.60
CA THR A 154 51.51 11.93 -21.15
C THR A 154 52.76 12.43 -20.42
N PRO A 155 53.56 11.58 -19.74
CA PRO A 155 54.84 12.01 -19.22
C PRO A 155 55.74 12.33 -20.42
N GLN A 156 55.94 13.62 -20.73
CA GLN A 156 57.04 14.00 -21.60
C GLN A 156 58.34 13.76 -20.84
N ASN A 157 58.91 12.58 -21.07
CA ASN A 157 60.25 12.20 -20.70
C ASN A 157 61.23 13.18 -21.37
N SER A 158 61.52 14.29 -20.69
CA SER A 158 62.60 15.20 -21.05
C SER A 158 63.86 14.77 -20.31
N VAL A 159 64.75 14.14 -21.07
CA VAL A 159 66.13 13.84 -20.69
C VAL A 159 66.82 15.15 -20.32
N CYS A 160 67.31 15.26 -19.08
CA CYS A 160 68.23 16.33 -18.71
C CYS A 160 69.47 15.71 -18.04
N SER A 161 70.59 15.76 -18.74
CA SER A 161 71.90 15.30 -18.26
C SER A 161 72.47 16.26 -17.20
N SER A 162 72.84 15.67 -16.05
CA SER A 162 73.93 15.92 -15.06
C SER A 162 74.74 17.26 -15.04
N PRO A 163 75.28 17.73 -13.89
CA PRO A 163 76.33 17.00 -13.14
C PRO A 163 76.22 17.00 -11.60
N ASP A 164 77.02 16.11 -11.00
CA ASP A 164 77.22 15.83 -9.57
C ASP A 164 77.69 17.01 -8.71
N ALA A 165 77.24 17.06 -7.44
CA ALA A 165 78.09 17.02 -6.22
C ALA A 165 77.38 17.52 -4.94
N GLU A 166 77.41 16.66 -3.92
CA GLU A 166 77.51 16.94 -2.48
C GLU A 166 76.33 17.54 -1.67
N SER A 167 75.69 16.64 -0.89
CA SER A 167 75.50 16.73 0.57
C SER A 167 75.25 18.10 1.18
N ILE A 168 74.01 18.34 1.66
CA ILE A 168 73.73 18.68 3.08
C ILE A 168 72.32 18.16 3.42
N ALA A 169 72.25 17.35 4.47
CA ALA A 169 71.03 16.95 5.14
C ALA A 169 70.46 18.13 5.93
N ASP A 170 69.17 18.45 5.78
CA ASP A 170 68.36 18.81 6.93
C ASP A 170 66.84 18.74 6.67
N HIS A 171 66.14 18.35 7.73
CA HIS A 171 64.71 18.50 7.98
C HIS A 171 63.70 17.59 7.26
N MET A 172 63.56 16.38 7.85
CA MET A 172 62.28 15.65 7.90
C MET A 172 61.20 16.52 8.56
N ARG A 173 60.30 17.09 7.77
CA ARG A 173 59.07 17.70 8.26
C ARG A 173 57.88 16.80 7.91
N SER A 174 57.33 16.16 8.93
CA SER A 174 56.13 15.32 8.86
C SER A 174 54.94 16.08 8.22
N PRO A 175 54.11 15.43 7.37
CA PRO A 175 52.90 16.05 6.85
C PRO A 175 51.82 16.11 7.95
N SER A 176 51.33 17.31 8.23
CA SER A 176 50.16 17.52 9.08
C SER A 176 48.88 17.10 8.36
N THR A 177 47.97 16.49 9.12
CA THR A 177 46.59 16.12 8.73
C THR A 177 45.77 17.34 8.29
N PRO A 178 44.97 17.28 7.21
CA PRO A 178 44.00 18.32 6.93
C PRO A 178 42.74 18.16 7.81
N THR A 179 42.42 19.23 8.52
CA THR A 179 41.19 19.42 9.29
C THR A 179 39.97 19.44 8.36
N ARG A 180 39.01 18.55 8.63
CA ARG A 180 37.69 18.52 7.99
C ARG A 180 36.83 19.68 8.52
N SER A 181 36.64 20.71 7.70
CA SER A 181 35.56 21.69 7.87
C SER A 181 34.92 21.95 6.50
N GLY A 182 33.75 21.37 6.27
CA GLY A 182 32.96 21.56 5.06
C GLY A 182 31.48 21.66 5.43
N THR A 183 31.03 22.90 5.65
CA THR A 183 29.62 23.29 5.67
C THR A 183 29.09 23.18 4.24
N PRO A 184 27.91 22.58 3.98
CA PRO A 184 27.37 22.50 2.63
C PRO A 184 26.98 23.91 2.15
N THR A 185 27.54 24.30 1.00
CA THR A 185 27.22 25.55 0.31
C THR A 185 25.78 25.52 -0.24
N PRO A 186 25.03 26.64 -0.18
CA PRO A 186 23.60 26.69 -0.51
C PRO A 186 23.25 26.40 -1.98
N SER A 187 24.24 26.36 -2.88
CA SER A 187 24.05 26.15 -4.32
C SER A 187 23.53 24.75 -4.67
N SER A 188 23.88 23.71 -3.90
CA SER A 188 23.44 22.33 -4.19
C SER A 188 21.97 22.08 -3.82
N ALA A 189 21.42 22.85 -2.88
CA ALA A 189 20.03 22.70 -2.44
C ALA A 189 19.04 23.41 -3.38
N GLU A 190 19.46 24.51 -4.02
CA GLU A 190 18.65 25.19 -5.05
C GLU A 190 18.61 24.40 -6.35
N ALA A 191 19.72 23.74 -6.74
CA ALA A 191 19.75 22.88 -7.92
C ALA A 191 18.76 21.69 -7.83
N LEU A 192 18.66 21.07 -6.65
CA LEU A 192 17.71 19.98 -6.40
C LEU A 192 16.24 20.44 -6.40
N ARG A 193 15.97 21.66 -5.92
CA ARG A 193 14.62 22.24 -5.94
C ARG A 193 14.16 22.57 -7.36
N ASN A 194 15.05 23.13 -8.18
CA ASN A 194 14.72 23.45 -9.58
C ASN A 194 14.50 22.17 -10.41
N ALA A 195 15.30 21.12 -10.18
CA ALA A 195 15.13 19.82 -10.86
C ALA A 195 13.81 19.11 -10.48
N LEU A 196 13.32 19.28 -9.26
CA LEU A 196 12.02 18.73 -8.83
C LEU A 196 10.85 19.55 -9.41
N GLN A 197 10.97 20.87 -9.47
CA GLN A 197 9.96 21.77 -10.04
C GLN A 197 9.74 21.50 -11.55
N GLU A 198 10.80 21.29 -12.32
CA GLU A 198 10.69 20.99 -13.76
C GLU A 198 10.04 19.62 -14.02
N ARG A 199 10.25 18.65 -13.12
CA ARG A 199 9.64 17.32 -13.23
C ARG A 199 8.16 17.33 -12.88
N GLU A 200 7.73 18.20 -11.96
CA GLU A 200 6.30 18.38 -11.65
C GLU A 200 5.57 19.17 -12.75
N SER A 201 6.20 20.17 -13.38
CA SER A 201 5.62 20.87 -14.53
C SER A 201 5.43 19.97 -15.76
N ALA A 202 6.29 18.98 -15.98
CA ALA A 202 6.16 18.01 -17.08
C ALA A 202 4.99 17.03 -16.88
N LEU A 203 4.56 16.79 -15.64
CA LEU A 203 3.45 15.88 -15.31
C LEU A 203 2.07 16.57 -15.30
N SER A 204 2.02 17.90 -15.34
CA SER A 204 0.78 18.68 -15.40
C SER A 204 0.28 18.94 -16.84
N LEU A 205 1.02 18.49 -17.86
CA LEU A 205 0.73 18.67 -19.29
C LEU A 205 0.36 17.37 -20.01
N LEU A 206 0.17 16.27 -19.27
CA LEU A 206 -0.41 15.01 -19.72
C LEU A 206 -1.75 14.79 -19.01
#